data_AF-A0A9N8E1T4-F1
#
_entry.id   AF-A0A9N8E1T4-F1
#
_cell.length_a   1.000
_cell.length_b   1.000
_cell.length_c   1.000
_cell.angle_alpha   90.00
_cell.angle_beta   90.00
_cell.angle_gamma   90.00
#
_symmetry.space_group_name_H-M   'P 1'
#
loop_
_entity.id
_entity.type
_entity.pdbx_description
1 polymer ?
#
loop_
_entity_poly.entity_id
_entity_poly.type
_entity_poly.pdbx_seq_one_letter_code
_entity_poly.pdbx_strand_id
1 'polypeptide(L)'
;MAHQAISESVAPVFEQEANRHLTVYFPPCLQGCGVTDFRGREIVHDDTGRVIKQLDSFAYMSNDSLALGSEAKSNGIYLLAPSGMVVKEVVAAPDRNSQDSPGAQDRVPLIPTKYVVGEAYSGANPLKLADKVEQLESAIETLRARHVGRGGACGDITSLVGAALLICSCGSRHRAQAVIEDSGYFLAALNQRNHPHLWRLAQARRLFCIVMSANESPQTVIGRQTHRTLTSLQMDVQGVQSDIQGMQSDIQRLMQHFGLNVKDVGSGAQS
;
A
#
# COMPACT_ATOMS: atom_id res chain seq x y z
N MET A 1 -3.72 -11.90 -15.88
CA MET A 1 -4.24 -10.54 -16.14
C MET A 1 -5.34 -10.14 -15.16
N ALA A 2 -6.38 -10.96 -14.89
CA ALA A 2 -7.49 -10.59 -13.99
C ALA A 2 -7.08 -10.17 -12.55
N HIS A 3 -6.13 -10.86 -11.91
CA HIS A 3 -5.69 -10.50 -10.55
C HIS A 3 -5.01 -9.13 -10.43
N GLN A 4 -4.42 -8.64 -11.52
CA GLN A 4 -3.75 -7.34 -11.55
C GLN A 4 -4.78 -6.21 -11.59
N ALA A 5 -5.84 -6.36 -12.41
CA ALA A 5 -6.95 -5.42 -12.46
C ALA A 5 -7.72 -5.31 -11.12
N ILE A 6 -7.88 -6.42 -10.39
CA ILE A 6 -8.50 -6.38 -9.04
C ILE A 6 -7.67 -5.53 -8.09
N SER A 7 -6.36 -5.78 -8.04
CA SER A 7 -5.49 -5.12 -7.06
C SER A 7 -5.42 -3.61 -7.33
N GLU A 8 -5.37 -3.20 -8.59
CA GLU A 8 -5.37 -1.79 -9.01
C GLU A 8 -6.69 -1.08 -8.69
N SER A 9 -7.84 -1.74 -8.88
CA SER A 9 -9.15 -1.13 -8.57
C SER A 9 -9.42 -0.95 -7.07
N VAL A 10 -8.90 -1.85 -6.23
CA VAL A 10 -9.13 -1.79 -4.77
C VAL A 10 -8.01 -1.07 -4.01
N ALA A 11 -6.87 -0.80 -4.65
CA ALA A 11 -5.73 -0.15 -4.00
C ALA A 11 -6.08 1.22 -3.38
N PRO A 12 -6.74 2.16 -4.09
CA PRO A 12 -7.05 3.48 -3.51
C PRO A 12 -7.98 3.40 -2.29
N VAL A 13 -8.92 2.45 -2.30
CA VAL A 13 -9.82 2.19 -1.17
C VAL A 13 -9.03 1.65 0.02
N PHE A 14 -8.14 0.69 -0.21
CA PHE A 14 -7.29 0.14 0.83
C PHE A 14 -6.36 1.18 1.43
N GLU A 15 -5.76 2.05 0.62
CA GLU A 15 -4.92 3.16 1.07
C GLU A 15 -5.70 4.12 1.97
N GLN A 16 -6.95 4.44 1.62
CA GLN A 16 -7.80 5.29 2.44
C GLN A 16 -8.12 4.64 3.80
N GLU A 17 -8.46 3.35 3.80
CA GLU A 17 -8.73 2.58 5.02
C GLU A 17 -7.47 2.47 5.90
N ALA A 18 -6.32 2.22 5.28
CA ALA A 18 -5.02 2.18 5.95
C ALA A 18 -4.67 3.51 6.62
N ASN A 19 -4.79 4.61 5.90
CA ASN A 19 -4.53 5.95 6.44
C ASN A 19 -5.46 6.29 7.62
N ARG A 20 -6.73 5.89 7.56
CA ARG A 20 -7.67 6.03 8.69
C ARG A 20 -7.23 5.19 9.89
N HIS A 21 -6.86 3.94 9.66
CA HIS A 21 -6.38 3.03 10.71
C HIS A 21 -5.13 3.56 11.41
N LEU A 22 -4.15 4.02 10.63
CA LEU A 22 -2.92 4.60 11.15
C LEU A 22 -3.18 5.87 11.97
N THR A 23 -4.04 6.77 11.49
CA THR A 23 -4.37 8.01 12.21
C THR A 23 -4.91 7.74 13.61
N VAL A 24 -5.70 6.67 13.78
CA VAL A 24 -6.30 6.31 15.08
C VAL A 24 -5.33 5.54 15.96
N TYR A 25 -4.63 4.54 15.42
CA TYR A 25 -3.94 3.54 16.25
C TYR A 25 -2.42 3.64 16.26
N PHE A 26 -1.82 4.38 15.32
CA PHE A 26 -0.36 4.51 15.23
C PHE A 26 0.27 5.48 16.25
N PRO A 27 -0.32 6.64 16.60
CA PRO A 27 0.35 7.61 17.47
C PRO A 27 0.89 7.03 18.80
N PRO A 28 0.17 6.14 19.52
CA PRO A 28 0.70 5.51 20.74
C PRO A 28 1.94 4.65 20.53
N CYS A 29 2.23 4.21 19.30
CA CYS A 29 3.42 3.41 18.95
C CYS A 29 4.71 4.24 18.97
N LEU A 30 4.61 5.57 19.01
CA LEU A 30 5.72 6.51 19.11
C LEU A 30 5.49 7.42 20.33
N GLN A 31 5.78 6.91 21.53
CA GLN A 31 5.46 7.58 22.78
C GLN A 31 6.08 8.99 22.86
N GLY A 32 5.26 9.99 23.21
CA GLY A 32 5.70 11.38 23.35
C GLY A 32 5.84 12.15 22.04
N CYS A 33 5.67 11.49 20.88
CA CYS A 33 5.67 12.14 19.58
C CYS A 33 4.27 12.66 19.20
N GLY A 34 4.19 13.82 18.55
CA GLY A 34 2.99 14.29 17.88
C GLY A 34 3.01 13.87 16.41
N VAL A 35 2.05 13.05 15.97
CA VAL A 35 1.93 12.58 14.58
C VAL A 35 0.66 13.16 13.96
N THR A 36 0.78 13.80 12.79
CA THR A 36 -0.39 14.31 12.06
C THR A 36 -1.19 13.18 11.43
N ASP A 37 -2.41 13.48 10.97
CA ASP A 37 -3.20 12.54 10.18
C ASP A 37 -2.44 12.02 8.95
N PHE A 38 -2.64 10.74 8.67
CA PHE A 38 -2.06 10.06 7.53
C PHE A 38 -2.86 10.31 6.27
N ARG A 39 -2.16 10.52 5.15
CA ARG A 39 -2.74 10.71 3.82
C ARG A 39 -1.75 10.31 2.74
N GLY A 40 -2.25 10.04 1.54
CA GLY A 40 -1.41 9.95 0.36
C GLY A 40 -0.67 11.27 0.10
N ARG A 41 0.54 11.19 -0.45
CA ARG A 41 1.39 12.36 -0.71
C ARG A 41 2.16 12.19 -1.99
N GLU A 42 2.15 13.24 -2.82
CA GLU A 42 3.06 13.34 -3.95
C GLU A 42 4.34 14.08 -3.55
N ILE A 43 5.49 13.50 -3.85
CA ILE A 43 6.77 14.17 -3.83
C ILE A 43 6.97 14.77 -5.21
N VAL A 44 6.96 16.10 -5.29
CA VAL A 44 7.19 16.86 -6.51
C VAL A 44 8.62 17.40 -6.58
N HIS A 45 9.15 17.51 -7.79
CA HIS A 45 10.39 18.21 -8.08
C HIS A 45 10.22 19.69 -7.83
N ASP A 46 11.18 20.32 -7.17
CA ASP A 46 11.06 21.71 -6.74
C ASP A 46 11.00 22.67 -7.93
N ASP A 47 11.86 22.45 -8.93
CA ASP A 47 11.93 23.35 -10.10
C ASP A 47 10.83 23.15 -11.13
N THR A 48 10.39 21.90 -11.35
CA THR A 48 9.47 21.56 -12.46
C THR A 48 8.04 21.31 -12.00
N GLY A 49 7.81 21.16 -10.69
CA GLY A 49 6.52 20.75 -10.14
C GLY A 49 6.09 19.32 -10.50
N ARG A 50 6.90 18.58 -11.28
CA ARG A 50 6.57 17.23 -11.72
C ARG A 50 6.59 16.26 -10.54
N VAL A 51 5.60 15.36 -10.49
CA VAL A 51 5.57 14.24 -9.53
C VAL A 51 6.77 13.32 -9.78
N ILE A 52 7.62 13.20 -8.77
CA ILE A 52 8.76 12.27 -8.72
C ILE A 52 8.31 10.93 -8.16
N LYS A 53 7.50 10.97 -7.10
CA LYS A 53 7.07 9.78 -6.35
C LYS A 53 5.70 10.02 -5.74
N GLN A 54 4.89 8.96 -5.64
CA GLN A 54 3.68 8.94 -4.83
C GLN A 54 3.92 8.04 -3.62
N LEU A 55 3.41 8.46 -2.46
CA LEU A 55 3.44 7.72 -1.21
C LEU A 55 2.01 7.39 -0.81
N ASP A 56 1.78 6.14 -0.47
CA ASP A 56 0.46 5.62 -0.06
C ASP A 56 0.04 6.19 1.31
N SER A 57 1.01 6.28 2.23
CA SER A 57 0.81 6.81 3.58
C SER A 57 1.92 7.77 3.97
N PHE A 58 1.55 8.99 4.36
CA PHE A 58 2.47 10.03 4.78
C PHE A 58 1.91 10.85 5.95
N ALA A 59 2.73 11.09 6.96
CA ALA A 59 2.44 12.00 8.06
C ALA A 59 3.69 12.78 8.49
N TYR A 60 3.48 13.88 9.19
CA TYR A 60 4.54 14.63 9.85
C TYR A 60 4.64 14.21 11.32
N MET A 61 5.86 14.15 11.84
CA MET A 61 6.14 13.94 13.25
C MET A 61 6.80 15.17 13.87
N SER A 62 6.30 15.55 15.04
CA SER A 62 6.75 16.66 15.87
C SER A 62 7.05 16.14 17.28
N ASN A 63 7.85 16.89 18.04
CA ASN A 63 8.23 16.55 19.42
C ASN A 63 8.76 15.11 19.55
N ASP A 64 9.66 14.68 18.66
CA ASP A 64 10.21 13.33 18.74
C ASP A 64 10.95 13.14 20.07
N SER A 65 10.39 12.30 20.93
CA SER A 65 10.97 11.96 22.24
C SER A 65 12.25 11.13 22.14
N LEU A 66 12.60 10.69 20.92
CA LEU A 66 13.70 9.77 20.60
C LEU A 66 13.50 8.37 21.20
N ALA A 67 12.34 8.09 21.78
CA ALA A 67 12.00 6.77 22.29
C ALA A 67 12.03 5.71 21.18
N LEU A 68 12.27 4.45 21.53
CA LEU A 68 12.10 3.35 20.59
C LEU A 68 10.61 3.16 20.30
N GLY A 69 10.27 2.68 19.09
CA GLY A 69 8.89 2.36 18.77
C GLY A 69 8.37 1.16 19.57
N SER A 70 7.07 1.15 19.82
CA SER A 70 6.33 0.10 20.51
C SER A 70 5.28 -0.55 19.61
N GLU A 71 4.92 -1.79 19.90
CA GLU A 71 3.92 -2.54 19.12
C GLU A 71 2.51 -2.30 19.66
N ALA A 72 1.52 -2.34 18.76
CA ALA A 72 0.10 -2.38 19.11
C ALA A 72 -0.56 -3.58 18.43
N LYS A 73 -0.22 -4.79 18.89
CA LYS A 73 -0.60 -6.07 18.25
C LYS A 73 -2.11 -6.25 18.10
N SER A 74 -2.90 -5.79 19.08
CA SER A 74 -4.36 -5.81 19.01
C SER A 74 -4.91 -5.00 17.83
N ASN A 75 -4.16 -3.99 17.38
CA ASN A 75 -4.48 -3.12 16.26
C ASN A 75 -3.67 -3.48 15.00
N GLY A 76 -3.01 -4.64 15.00
CA GLY A 76 -2.25 -5.14 13.86
C GLY A 76 -0.95 -4.38 13.57
N ILE A 77 -0.37 -3.66 14.54
CA ILE A 77 0.89 -2.93 14.35
C ILE A 77 2.02 -3.68 15.04
N TYR A 78 3.02 -4.08 14.25
CA TYR A 78 4.15 -4.91 14.67
C TYR A 78 5.47 -4.25 14.28
N LEU A 79 6.54 -4.54 15.00
CA LEU A 79 7.89 -4.09 14.63
C LEU A 79 8.58 -5.13 13.78
N LEU A 80 9.27 -4.68 12.73
CA LEU A 80 10.15 -5.54 11.94
C LEU A 80 11.56 -5.49 12.53
N ALA A 81 12.09 -6.66 12.88
CA ALA A 81 13.43 -6.84 13.43
C ALA A 81 14.21 -7.88 12.61
N PRO A 82 15.06 -7.45 11.64
CA PRO A 82 15.95 -8.34 10.92
C PRO A 82 16.84 -9.17 11.84
N SER A 83 17.17 -10.39 11.42
CA SER A 83 18.08 -11.26 12.18
C SER A 83 19.48 -10.65 12.29
N GLY A 84 20.11 -10.79 13.45
CA GLY A 84 21.41 -10.18 13.74
C GLY A 84 21.37 -8.66 13.96
N MET A 85 20.19 -8.06 14.05
CA MET A 85 20.05 -6.63 14.31
C MET A 85 20.46 -6.25 15.73
N VAL A 86 21.36 -5.26 15.82
CA VAL A 86 21.70 -4.57 17.07
C VAL A 86 20.89 -3.28 17.15
N VAL A 87 20.12 -3.12 18.21
CA VAL A 87 19.32 -1.91 18.45
C VAL A 87 20.26 -0.70 18.61
N LYS A 88 19.89 0.43 17.98
CA LYS A 88 20.60 1.71 18.06
C LYS A 88 19.63 2.81 18.43
N GLU A 89 20.14 3.85 19.07
CA GLU A 89 19.35 5.01 19.46
C GLU A 89 18.81 5.77 18.24
N VAL A 90 17.72 6.50 18.43
CA VAL A 90 17.13 7.40 17.44
C VAL A 90 17.89 8.72 17.47
N VAL A 91 18.28 9.25 16.31
CA VAL A 91 18.98 10.54 16.23
C VAL A 91 17.98 11.69 16.13
N ALA A 92 18.18 12.77 16.88
CA ALA A 92 17.33 13.96 16.80
C ALA A 92 17.35 14.58 15.40
N ALA A 93 16.26 15.26 15.02
CA ALA A 93 16.27 16.07 13.81
C ALA A 93 17.30 17.22 13.97
N PRO A 94 18.04 17.59 12.91
CA PRO A 94 18.94 18.73 12.99
C PRO A 94 18.14 19.99 13.36
N ASP A 95 18.59 20.73 14.37
CA ASP A 95 17.99 21.99 14.79
C ASP A 95 17.93 22.94 13.59
N ARG A 96 16.75 23.08 13.01
CA ARG A 96 16.47 24.18 12.11
C ARG A 96 16.01 25.33 12.98
N ASN A 97 16.97 26.21 13.31
CA ASN A 97 16.63 27.52 13.86
C ASN A 97 15.50 28.12 13.01
N SER A 98 14.43 28.47 13.69
CA SER A 98 13.08 28.80 13.24
C SER A 98 12.96 30.12 12.44
N GLN A 99 13.99 30.52 11.67
CA GLN A 99 14.05 31.87 11.10
C GLN A 99 13.94 31.98 9.56
N ASP A 100 14.06 30.90 8.80
CA ASP A 100 14.14 31.00 7.32
C ASP A 100 12.82 30.75 6.57
N SER A 101 11.66 30.83 7.23
CA SER A 101 10.35 30.82 6.54
C SER A 101 9.71 32.20 6.58
N PRO A 102 9.74 32.97 5.47
CA PRO A 102 9.14 34.30 5.43
C PRO A 102 7.61 34.18 5.56
N GLY A 103 7.03 34.72 6.65
CA GLY A 103 5.59 34.94 6.77
C GLY A 103 4.86 34.34 7.98
N ALA A 104 5.54 33.67 8.92
CA ALA A 104 4.88 33.10 10.11
C ALA A 104 4.94 34.07 11.32
N GLN A 105 4.12 35.13 11.29
CA GLN A 105 3.76 35.85 12.51
C GLN A 105 2.48 35.22 13.08
N ASP A 106 2.51 34.87 14.37
CA ASP A 106 1.37 34.53 15.25
C ASP A 106 0.78 33.11 15.34
N ARG A 107 1.49 32.05 14.96
CA ARG A 107 1.24 30.70 15.54
C ARG A 107 2.56 30.01 15.73
N VAL A 108 2.92 29.60 16.95
CA VAL A 108 4.05 28.68 17.16
C VAL A 108 3.69 27.39 16.44
N PRO A 109 4.21 27.10 15.23
CA PRO A 109 3.84 25.88 14.54
C PRO A 109 4.56 24.76 15.29
N LEU A 110 3.89 23.63 15.49
CA LEU A 110 4.60 22.36 15.68
C LEU A 110 5.44 22.16 14.42
N ILE A 111 6.69 22.62 14.43
CA ILE A 111 7.58 22.53 13.29
C ILE A 111 7.75 21.04 13.03
N PRO A 112 7.33 20.51 11.87
CA PRO A 112 7.54 19.11 11.53
C PRO A 112 9.02 18.78 11.63
N THR A 113 9.37 17.92 12.57
CA THR A 113 10.76 17.54 12.81
C THR A 113 11.18 16.40 11.88
N LYS A 114 10.26 15.48 11.57
CA LYS A 114 10.55 14.26 10.79
C LYS A 114 9.33 13.81 9.99
N TYR A 115 9.55 12.89 9.05
CA TYR A 115 8.51 12.26 8.24
C TYR A 115 8.16 10.86 8.76
N VAL A 116 6.88 10.48 8.67
CA VAL A 116 6.45 9.08 8.73
C VAL A 116 5.96 8.69 7.35
N VAL A 117 6.50 7.62 6.81
CA VAL A 117 6.25 7.19 5.42
C VAL A 117 5.83 5.74 5.36
N GLY A 118 4.93 5.41 4.46
CA GLY A 118 4.41 4.06 4.33
C GLY A 118 3.98 3.70 2.92
N GLU A 119 4.10 2.40 2.64
CA GLU A 119 3.67 1.76 1.41
C GLU A 119 2.61 0.71 1.74
N ALA A 120 1.52 0.74 0.99
CA ALA A 120 0.37 -0.14 1.17
C ALA A 120 0.34 -1.22 0.07
N TYR A 121 0.11 -2.46 0.49
CA TYR A 121 -0.09 -3.59 -0.39
C TYR A 121 -1.34 -4.35 -0.01
N SER A 122 -2.33 -4.25 -0.88
CA SER A 122 -3.57 -4.96 -0.67
C SER A 122 -3.49 -6.39 -1.26
N GLY A 123 -2.74 -6.63 -2.35
CA GLY A 123 -2.85 -7.84 -3.17
C GLY A 123 -2.52 -9.19 -2.50
N ALA A 124 -2.58 -10.26 -3.29
CA ALA A 124 -2.37 -11.64 -2.82
C ALA A 124 -1.04 -12.28 -3.28
N ASN A 125 -0.19 -11.55 -4.01
CA ASN A 125 1.07 -12.06 -4.53
C ASN A 125 2.22 -11.66 -3.59
N PRO A 126 2.83 -12.62 -2.87
CA PRO A 126 3.91 -12.31 -1.94
C PRO A 126 5.15 -11.70 -2.59
N LEU A 127 5.43 -11.99 -3.86
CA LEU A 127 6.57 -11.39 -4.56
C LEU A 127 6.43 -9.87 -4.68
N LYS A 128 5.19 -9.35 -4.75
CA LYS A 128 4.93 -7.91 -4.78
C LYS A 128 5.12 -7.23 -3.41
N LEU A 129 5.17 -8.00 -2.31
CA LEU A 129 5.54 -7.44 -1.00
C LEU A 129 7.00 -7.00 -1.00
N ALA A 130 7.89 -7.75 -1.67
CA ALA A 130 9.29 -7.38 -1.80
C ALA A 130 9.45 -6.07 -2.60
N ASP A 131 8.67 -5.90 -3.67
CA ASP A 131 8.65 -4.65 -4.45
C ASP A 131 8.24 -3.45 -3.59
N LYS A 132 7.36 -3.66 -2.60
CA LYS A 132 6.92 -2.59 -1.67
C LYS A 132 8.01 -2.19 -0.68
N VAL A 133 8.89 -3.11 -0.28
CA VAL A 133 10.10 -2.78 0.48
C VAL A 133 11.02 -1.88 -0.35
N GLU A 134 11.26 -2.23 -1.61
CA GLU A 134 12.08 -1.42 -2.53
C GLU A 134 11.45 -0.05 -2.81
N GLN A 135 10.13 0.02 -2.99
CA GLN A 135 9.41 1.27 -3.18
C GLN A 135 9.57 2.19 -1.98
N LEU A 136 9.46 1.66 -0.77
CA LEU A 136 9.61 2.41 0.48
C LEU A 136 11.05 2.89 0.69
N GLU A 137 12.05 2.06 0.43
CA GLU A 137 13.47 2.46 0.47
C GLU A 137 13.74 3.60 -0.53
N SER A 138 13.26 3.44 -1.77
CA SER A 138 13.37 4.45 -2.82
C SER A 138 12.68 5.77 -2.45
N ALA A 139 11.52 5.70 -1.80
CA ALA A 139 10.81 6.88 -1.28
C ALA A 139 11.63 7.61 -0.21
N ILE A 140 12.21 6.87 0.73
CA ILE A 140 13.06 7.43 1.80
C ILE A 140 14.32 8.07 1.21
N GLU A 141 14.98 7.42 0.24
CA GLU A 141 16.13 7.98 -0.47
C GLU A 141 15.75 9.29 -1.18
N THR A 142 14.60 9.32 -1.85
CA THR A 142 14.10 10.53 -2.53
C THR A 142 13.87 11.68 -1.55
N LEU A 143 13.28 11.40 -0.39
CA LEU A 143 13.11 12.40 0.67
C LEU A 143 14.45 12.88 1.23
N ARG A 144 15.42 11.98 1.43
CA ARG A 144 16.77 12.33 1.88
C ARG A 144 17.47 13.23 0.86
N ALA A 145 17.49 12.82 -0.41
CA ALA A 145 18.13 13.57 -1.48
C ALA A 145 17.53 14.98 -1.61
N ARG A 146 16.20 15.11 -1.53
CA ARG A 146 15.53 16.42 -1.54
C ARG A 146 15.86 17.25 -0.31
N HIS A 147 15.91 16.64 0.87
CA HIS A 147 16.29 17.35 2.09
C HIS A 147 17.72 17.92 2.00
N VAL A 148 18.65 17.12 1.49
CA VAL A 148 20.06 17.51 1.27
C VAL A 148 20.20 18.56 0.18
N GLY A 149 19.48 18.41 -0.94
CA GLY A 149 19.46 19.39 -2.03
C GLY A 149 18.97 20.78 -1.59
N ARG A 150 18.17 20.84 -0.53
CA ARG A 150 17.71 22.09 0.12
C ARG A 150 18.66 22.60 1.22
N GLY A 151 19.91 22.12 1.25
CA GLY A 151 20.92 22.51 2.23
C GLY A 151 20.78 21.86 3.61
N GLY A 152 19.89 20.88 3.79
CA GLY A 152 19.76 20.15 5.05
C GLY A 152 20.83 19.07 5.23
N ALA A 153 21.35 18.89 6.44
CA ALA A 153 22.23 17.77 6.76
C ALA A 153 21.41 16.52 7.14
N CYS A 154 21.78 15.35 6.63
CA CYS A 154 21.16 14.08 7.02
C CYS A 154 22.23 12.98 7.08
N GLY A 155 22.95 12.93 8.20
CA GLY A 155 23.99 11.91 8.45
C GLY A 155 23.40 10.57 8.89
N ASP A 156 22.23 10.60 9.53
CA ASP A 156 21.49 9.41 9.96
C ASP A 156 20.04 9.55 9.49
N ILE A 157 19.50 8.55 8.80
CA ILE A 157 18.15 8.66 8.25
C ILE A 157 17.09 8.86 9.33
N THR A 158 17.33 8.41 10.57
CA THR A 158 16.41 8.59 11.70
C THR A 158 16.30 10.05 12.14
N SER A 159 17.22 10.93 11.74
CA SER A 159 17.08 12.38 11.94
C SER A 159 16.05 13.01 11.01
N LEU A 160 15.70 12.34 9.91
CA LEU A 160 14.76 12.82 8.90
C LEU A 160 13.45 12.02 8.89
N VAL A 161 13.53 10.70 9.02
CA VAL A 161 12.40 9.77 8.99
C VAL A 161 12.19 9.21 10.39
N GLY A 162 11.04 9.53 10.96
CA GLY A 162 10.63 9.10 12.29
C GLY A 162 10.14 7.66 12.35
N ALA A 163 9.48 7.21 11.28
CA ALA A 163 9.07 5.82 11.12
C ALA A 163 8.79 5.47 9.65
N ALA A 164 8.95 4.18 9.34
CA ALA A 164 8.63 3.59 8.05
C ALA A 164 7.61 2.46 8.23
N LEU A 165 6.61 2.38 7.34
CA LEU A 165 5.43 1.53 7.49
C LEU A 165 5.26 0.66 6.25
N LEU A 166 5.17 -0.66 6.45
CA LEU A 166 4.76 -1.61 5.41
C LEU A 166 3.38 -2.14 5.77
N ILE A 167 2.37 -1.77 4.98
CA ILE A 167 0.96 -1.98 5.33
C ILE A 167 0.38 -3.05 4.40
N CYS A 168 -0.19 -4.11 4.96
CA CYS A 168 -0.79 -5.18 4.18
C CYS A 168 -2.15 -5.62 4.73
N SER A 169 -2.93 -6.27 3.86
CA SER A 169 -4.21 -6.87 4.23
C SER A 169 -4.03 -8.35 4.59
N CYS A 170 -4.76 -8.81 5.62
CA CYS A 170 -4.89 -10.23 5.94
C CYS A 170 -5.49 -11.02 4.77
N GLY A 171 -6.32 -10.37 3.94
CA GLY A 171 -7.15 -11.06 2.96
C GLY A 171 -8.10 -12.03 3.69
N SER A 172 -8.03 -13.31 3.31
CA SER A 172 -8.80 -14.40 3.95
C SER A 172 -8.07 -15.08 5.11
N ARG A 173 -6.84 -14.68 5.42
CA ARG A 173 -6.03 -15.29 6.48
C ARG A 173 -6.40 -14.73 7.85
N HIS A 174 -6.13 -15.49 8.91
CA HIS A 174 -6.14 -14.93 10.26
C HIS A 174 -4.95 -13.98 10.44
N ARG A 175 -5.12 -12.90 11.22
CA ARG A 175 -4.07 -11.86 11.37
C ARG A 175 -2.74 -12.45 11.83
N ALA A 176 -2.75 -13.33 12.82
CA ALA A 176 -1.52 -13.94 13.34
C ALA A 176 -0.72 -14.68 12.23
N GLN A 177 -1.43 -15.37 11.33
CA GLN A 177 -0.80 -16.07 10.21
C GLN A 177 -0.25 -15.07 9.18
N ALA A 178 -1.05 -14.06 8.82
CA ALA A 178 -0.64 -13.02 7.87
C ALA A 178 0.61 -12.26 8.36
N VAL A 179 0.71 -11.97 9.67
CA VAL A 179 1.89 -11.33 10.25
C VAL A 179 3.13 -12.18 10.07
N ILE A 180 3.07 -13.47 10.37
CA ILE A 180 4.23 -14.38 10.24
C ILE A 180 4.69 -14.44 8.78
N GLU A 181 3.76 -14.65 7.85
CA GLU A 181 4.06 -14.75 6.42
C GLU A 181 4.58 -13.43 5.85
N ASP A 182 3.84 -12.34 6.02
CA ASP A 182 4.13 -11.06 5.39
C ASP A 182 5.41 -10.43 5.97
N SER A 183 5.61 -10.52 7.30
CA SER A 183 6.89 -10.10 7.90
C SER A 183 8.05 -10.96 7.41
N GLY A 184 7.86 -12.26 7.20
CA GLY A 184 8.86 -13.14 6.61
C GLY A 184 9.30 -12.67 5.22
N TYR A 185 8.35 -12.29 4.36
CA TYR A 185 8.64 -11.73 3.04
C TYR A 185 9.37 -10.38 3.12
N PHE A 186 8.93 -9.47 3.99
CA PHE A 186 9.59 -8.17 4.18
C PHE A 186 11.03 -8.34 4.68
N LEU A 187 11.24 -9.19 5.69
CA LEU A 187 12.58 -9.45 6.25
C LEU A 187 13.50 -10.12 5.24
N ALA A 188 12.98 -11.06 4.43
CA ALA A 188 13.75 -11.66 3.34
C ALA A 188 14.20 -10.60 2.32
N ALA A 189 13.29 -9.71 1.90
CA ALA A 189 13.62 -8.62 0.97
C ALA A 189 14.66 -7.65 1.55
N LEU A 190 14.50 -7.25 2.82
CA LEU A 190 15.44 -6.39 3.55
C LEU A 190 16.86 -6.95 3.58
N ASN A 191 16.99 -8.26 3.83
CA ASN A 191 18.29 -8.92 3.94
C ASN A 191 18.96 -9.14 2.57
N GLN A 192 18.19 -9.41 1.51
CA GLN A 192 18.74 -9.73 0.19
C GLN A 192 19.30 -8.51 -0.54
N ARG A 193 18.65 -7.34 -0.39
CA ARG A 193 18.88 -6.19 -1.27
C ARG A 193 19.65 -5.03 -0.63
N ASN A 194 20.16 -5.23 0.59
CA ASN A 194 20.92 -4.24 1.35
C ASN A 194 20.21 -2.87 1.34
N HIS A 195 19.05 -2.78 1.98
CA HIS A 195 18.26 -1.55 2.11
C HIS A 195 18.72 -0.75 3.35
N PRO A 196 19.73 0.14 3.24
CA PRO A 196 20.40 0.73 4.42
C PRO A 196 19.46 1.58 5.26
N HIS A 197 18.50 2.30 4.66
CA HIS A 197 17.63 3.20 5.41
C HIS A 197 16.63 2.43 6.22
N LEU A 198 15.95 1.46 5.60
CA LEU A 198 15.03 0.58 6.30
C LEU A 198 15.73 -0.25 7.38
N TRP A 199 16.97 -0.73 7.14
CA TRP A 199 17.75 -1.41 8.16
C TRP A 199 18.05 -0.47 9.34
N ARG A 200 18.44 0.77 9.06
CA ARG A 200 18.72 1.76 10.09
C ARG A 200 17.47 2.15 10.90
N LEU A 201 16.31 2.21 10.26
CA LEU A 201 15.02 2.41 10.92
C LEU A 201 14.61 1.20 11.76
N ALA A 202 14.89 -0.02 11.30
CA ALA A 202 14.71 -1.23 12.09
C ALA A 202 15.58 -1.22 13.36
N GLN A 203 16.86 -0.81 13.26
CA GLN A 203 17.77 -0.66 14.43
C GLN A 203 17.18 0.28 15.48
N ALA A 204 16.50 1.34 15.04
CA ALA A 204 15.83 2.30 15.89
C ALA A 204 14.46 1.83 16.41
N ARG A 205 14.02 0.61 16.06
CA ARG A 205 12.65 0.12 16.27
C ARG A 205 11.60 1.08 15.72
N ARG A 206 11.86 1.63 14.53
CA ARG A 206 10.98 2.58 13.81
C ARG A 206 10.53 2.04 12.44
N LEU A 207 10.77 0.75 12.16
CA LEU A 207 10.23 0.04 11.00
C LEU A 207 9.07 -0.87 11.43
N PHE A 208 7.90 -0.63 10.86
CA PHE A 208 6.66 -1.30 11.26
C PHE A 208 6.07 -2.12 10.12
N CYS A 209 5.48 -3.26 10.48
CA CYS A 209 4.56 -4.03 9.66
C CYS A 209 3.14 -3.85 10.21
N ILE A 210 2.21 -3.40 9.36
CA ILE A 210 0.83 -3.14 9.71
C ILE A 210 -0.03 -4.14 8.96
N VAL A 211 -0.75 -4.98 9.69
CA VAL A 211 -1.56 -6.06 9.12
C VAL A 211 -3.03 -5.82 9.44
N MET A 212 -3.76 -5.34 8.44
CA MET A 212 -5.18 -5.00 8.55
C MET A 212 -6.07 -6.21 8.28
N SER A 213 -7.01 -6.47 9.18
CA SER A 213 -8.05 -7.49 9.07
C SER A 213 -9.24 -6.99 8.25
N ALA A 214 -10.18 -7.89 7.96
CA ALA A 214 -11.42 -7.55 7.27
C ALA A 214 -12.25 -6.48 8.00
N ASN A 215 -12.13 -6.37 9.33
CA ASN A 215 -12.85 -5.36 10.11
C ASN A 215 -12.24 -3.96 9.97
N GLU A 216 -10.95 -3.87 9.65
CA GLU A 216 -10.26 -2.59 9.49
C GLU A 216 -10.20 -2.14 8.02
N SER A 217 -10.36 -3.08 7.08
CA SER A 217 -10.46 -2.80 5.64
C SER A 217 -11.72 -3.39 4.99
N PRO A 218 -12.94 -3.11 5.50
CA PRO A 218 -14.17 -3.77 5.04
C PRO A 218 -14.51 -3.44 3.59
N GLN A 219 -14.29 -2.20 3.12
CA GLN A 219 -14.59 -1.82 1.75
C GLN A 219 -13.63 -2.48 0.77
N THR A 220 -12.35 -2.63 1.14
CA THR A 220 -11.38 -3.40 0.36
C THR A 220 -11.83 -4.86 0.21
N VAL A 221 -12.31 -5.48 1.29
CA VAL A 221 -12.79 -6.88 1.25
C VAL A 221 -14.02 -7.02 0.36
N ILE A 222 -15.01 -6.13 0.51
CA ILE A 222 -16.21 -6.11 -0.32
C ILE A 222 -15.83 -5.91 -1.80
N GLY A 223 -14.98 -4.92 -2.10
CA GLY A 223 -14.54 -4.64 -3.47
C GLY A 223 -13.89 -5.85 -4.14
N ARG A 224 -13.07 -6.61 -3.40
CA ARG A 224 -12.49 -7.85 -3.92
C ARG A 224 -13.51 -8.94 -4.17
N GLN A 225 -14.43 -9.13 -3.22
CA GLN A 225 -15.44 -10.16 -3.35
C GLN A 225 -16.35 -9.86 -4.55
N THR A 226 -16.79 -8.61 -4.69
CA THR A 226 -17.56 -8.16 -5.85
C THR A 226 -16.82 -8.40 -7.15
N HIS A 227 -15.53 -8.05 -7.24
CA HIS A 227 -14.77 -8.25 -8.47
C HIS A 227 -14.59 -9.74 -8.79
N ARG A 228 -14.32 -10.59 -7.80
CA ARG A 228 -14.24 -12.06 -8.00
C ARG A 228 -15.56 -12.62 -8.53
N THR A 229 -16.69 -12.20 -7.96
CA THR A 229 -18.02 -12.61 -8.43
C THR A 229 -18.25 -12.15 -9.87
N LEU A 230 -17.90 -10.90 -10.21
CA LEU A 230 -18.04 -10.39 -11.57
C LEU A 230 -17.17 -11.16 -12.57
N THR A 231 -15.93 -11.49 -12.23
CA THR A 231 -15.07 -12.32 -13.09
C THR A 231 -15.65 -13.72 -13.28
N SER A 232 -16.20 -14.34 -12.24
CA SER A 232 -16.88 -15.64 -12.36
C SER A 232 -18.07 -15.55 -13.31
N LEU A 233 -18.95 -14.56 -13.13
CA LEU A 233 -20.12 -14.37 -13.98
C LEU A 233 -19.73 -14.10 -15.44
N GLN A 234 -18.63 -13.39 -15.70
CA GLN A 234 -18.13 -13.18 -17.06
C GLN A 234 -17.69 -14.50 -17.72
N MET A 235 -17.02 -15.39 -16.98
CA MET A 235 -16.64 -16.71 -17.48
C MET A 235 -17.87 -17.57 -17.75
N ASP A 236 -18.88 -17.53 -16.87
CA ASP A 236 -20.12 -18.28 -17.04
C ASP A 236 -20.89 -17.80 -18.30
N VAL A 237 -20.97 -16.49 -18.52
CA VAL A 237 -21.60 -15.91 -19.74
C VAL A 237 -20.84 -16.33 -21.01
N GLN A 238 -19.51 -16.37 -20.98
CA GLN A 238 -18.70 -16.85 -22.10
C GLN A 238 -18.94 -18.35 -22.37
N GLY A 239 -19.07 -19.16 -21.32
CA GLY A 239 -19.44 -20.57 -21.44
C GLY A 239 -20.80 -20.74 -22.11
N VAL A 240 -21.82 -20.02 -21.63
CA VAL A 240 -23.17 -20.04 -22.22
C VAL A 240 -23.15 -19.58 -23.69
N GLN A 241 -22.37 -18.57 -24.04
CA GLN A 241 -22.23 -18.13 -25.44
C GLN A 241 -21.62 -19.20 -26.33
N SER A 242 -20.60 -19.91 -25.85
CA SER A 242 -20.00 -21.04 -26.56
C SER A 242 -21.01 -22.17 -26.76
N ASP A 243 -21.78 -22.51 -25.73
CA ASP A 243 -22.80 -23.56 -25.80
C ASP A 243 -23.91 -23.21 -26.81
N ILE A 244 -24.36 -21.95 -26.83
CA ILE A 244 -25.34 -21.47 -27.82
C ILE A 244 -24.80 -21.59 -29.25
N GLN A 245 -23.54 -21.24 -29.50
CA GLN A 245 -22.92 -21.38 -30.82
C GLN A 245 -22.78 -22.85 -31.25
N GLY A 246 -22.47 -23.74 -30.29
CA GLY A 246 -22.47 -25.19 -30.50
C GLY A 246 -23.85 -25.70 -30.92
N MET A 247 -24.89 -25.36 -30.16
CA MET A 247 -26.27 -25.73 -30.48
C MET A 247 -26.74 -25.18 -31.83
N GLN A 248 -26.40 -23.93 -32.16
CA GLN A 248 -26.73 -23.35 -33.48
C GLN A 248 -26.08 -24.13 -34.62
N SER A 249 -24.82 -24.55 -34.44
CA SER A 249 -24.10 -25.35 -35.43
C SER A 249 -24.73 -26.74 -35.60
N ASP A 250 -25.14 -27.38 -34.50
CA ASP A 250 -25.79 -28.68 -34.54
C ASP A 250 -27.19 -28.61 -35.17
N ILE A 251 -27.96 -27.56 -34.87
CA ILE A 251 -29.24 -27.29 -35.54
C ILE A 251 -29.02 -27.13 -37.04
N GLN A 252 -28.03 -26.35 -37.48
CA GLN A 252 -27.72 -26.19 -38.91
C GLN A 252 -27.36 -27.53 -39.58
N ARG A 253 -26.59 -28.38 -38.91
CA ARG A 253 -26.25 -29.73 -39.41
C ARG A 253 -27.48 -30.62 -39.52
N LEU A 254 -28.37 -30.60 -38.53
CA LEU A 254 -29.62 -31.35 -38.57
C LEU A 254 -30.52 -30.84 -39.71
N MET A 255 -30.66 -29.52 -39.88
CA MET A 255 -31.43 -28.94 -40.98
C MET A 255 -30.90 -29.38 -42.35
N GLN A 256 -29.58 -29.39 -42.54
CA GLN A 256 -28.95 -29.91 -43.75
C GLN A 256 -29.25 -31.40 -43.95
N HIS A 257 -29.17 -32.21 -42.89
CA HIS A 257 -29.45 -33.65 -42.95
C HIS A 257 -30.89 -33.96 -43.38
N PHE A 258 -31.86 -33.15 -42.94
CA PHE A 258 -33.29 -33.35 -43.28
C PHE A 258 -33.74 -32.59 -44.53
N GLY A 259 -32.85 -31.90 -45.24
CA GLY A 259 -33.19 -31.15 -46.45
C GLY A 259 -34.12 -29.95 -46.18
N LEU A 260 -34.19 -29.46 -44.95
CA LEU A 260 -35.02 -28.31 -44.57
C LEU A 260 -34.26 -27.01 -44.90
N ASN A 261 -34.70 -26.31 -45.94
CA ASN A 261 -34.08 -25.06 -46.37
C ASN A 261 -34.72 -23.87 -45.63
N VAL A 262 -33.91 -23.06 -44.94
CA VAL A 262 -34.37 -21.90 -44.13
C VAL A 262 -35.20 -20.88 -44.95
N LYS A 263 -35.12 -20.92 -46.29
CA LYS A 263 -35.87 -20.03 -47.18
C LYS A 263 -37.38 -20.27 -47.21
N ASP A 264 -37.88 -21.41 -46.72
CA ASP A 264 -39.30 -21.76 -46.84
C ASP A 264 -40.17 -21.32 -45.65
N VAL A 265 -39.59 -20.74 -44.59
CA VAL A 265 -40.32 -20.36 -43.37
C VAL A 265 -40.76 -18.88 -43.36
N GLY A 266 -40.31 -18.07 -44.32
CA GLY A 266 -40.52 -16.61 -44.34
C GLY A 266 -41.65 -16.07 -45.24
N SER A 267 -42.30 -16.89 -46.08
CA SER A 267 -43.20 -16.40 -47.14
C SER A 267 -44.70 -16.62 -46.92
N GLY A 268 -45.12 -17.13 -45.74
CA GLY A 268 -46.51 -17.56 -45.51
C GLY A 268 -47.48 -16.56 -44.87
N ALA A 269 -47.11 -15.29 -44.65
CA ALA A 269 -47.93 -14.35 -43.87
C ALA A 269 -48.17 -13.01 -44.59
N GLN A 270 -48.68 -13.05 -45.82
CA GLN A 270 -49.44 -11.94 -46.42
C GLN A 270 -50.51 -12.49 -47.37
N SER A 271 -51.71 -12.74 -46.83
CA SER A 271 -52.98 -12.72 -47.56
C SER A 271 -54.13 -12.60 -46.57
#